data_AF-A0A662WGC9-F1
#
_entry.id   AF-A0A662WGC9-F1
#
_cell.length_a   1.000
_cell.length_b   1.000
_cell.length_c   1.000
_cell.angle_alpha   90.00
_cell.angle_beta   90.00
_cell.angle_gamma   90.00
#
_symmetry.space_group_name_H-M   'P 1'
#
loop_
_entity.id
_entity.type
_entity.pdbx_description
1 polymer ?
#
loop_
_entity_poly.entity_id
_entity_poly.type
_entity_poly.pdbx_seq_one_letter_code
_entity_poly.pdbx_strand_id
1 'polypeptide(L)'
;MNVKRTVAAYAQAGMAGIMLEDQVSPKRCGHTAGKAVVSRSEAFARVQAAVDARDEGNFDLVIMARTDSRGTHSLAEAIERCQEFARLGADITFLEAPQSVEEMEAYCSQVPGPKMANMVENGLTPVLLPEQLGRMGYKLAAYPITLLSAGIEAMEEALSLLRCQTASEGESEVASGENATPSAELNGLLCDFAHVKDVVGFNEYYAEEARYKS
;
A
#
# COMPACT_ATOMS: atom_id res chain seq x y z
N MET A 1 -4.29 -16.57 19.40
CA MET A 1 -2.96 -17.20 19.18
C MET A 1 -2.32 -16.83 17.85
N ASN A 2 -2.93 -17.11 16.69
CA ASN A 2 -2.31 -16.80 15.39
C ASN A 2 -1.96 -15.31 15.22
N VAL A 3 -2.86 -14.40 15.62
CA VAL A 3 -2.60 -12.95 15.61
C VAL A 3 -1.35 -12.59 16.41
N LYS A 4 -1.21 -13.08 17.65
CA LYS A 4 -0.05 -12.79 18.51
C LYS A 4 1.26 -13.23 17.85
N ARG A 5 1.28 -14.43 17.27
CA ARG A 5 2.44 -14.94 16.53
C ARG A 5 2.79 -14.04 15.34
N THR A 6 1.80 -13.59 14.58
CA THR A 6 2.02 -12.68 13.44
C THR A 6 2.60 -11.34 13.90
N VAL A 7 2.07 -10.74 14.97
CA VAL A 7 2.57 -9.47 15.52
C VAL A 7 4.04 -9.59 15.94
N ALA A 8 4.39 -10.64 16.70
CA ALA A 8 5.77 -10.86 17.11
C ALA A 8 6.71 -11.07 15.90
N ALA A 9 6.26 -11.78 14.87
CA ALA A 9 7.04 -11.99 13.64
C ALA A 9 7.23 -10.68 12.85
N TYR A 10 6.22 -9.82 12.77
CA TYR A 10 6.33 -8.50 12.13
C TYR A 10 7.33 -7.61 12.86
N ALA A 11 7.26 -7.57 14.19
CA ALA A 11 8.20 -6.83 15.02
C ALA A 11 9.65 -7.33 14.83
N GLN A 12 9.86 -8.65 14.84
CA GLN A 12 11.18 -9.26 14.60
C GLN A 12 11.73 -8.98 13.19
N ALA A 13 10.86 -8.85 12.20
CA ALA A 13 11.23 -8.49 10.84
C ALA A 13 11.59 -7.00 10.68
N GLY A 14 11.47 -6.18 11.73
CA GLY A 14 11.77 -4.75 11.70
C GLY A 14 10.66 -3.91 11.05
N MET A 15 9.43 -4.42 10.98
CA MET A 15 8.28 -3.64 10.47
C MET A 15 7.94 -2.51 11.44
N ALA A 16 7.56 -1.35 10.90
CA ALA A 16 7.11 -0.21 11.71
C ALA A 16 5.65 -0.34 12.19
N GLY A 17 4.85 -1.19 11.54
CA GLY A 17 3.45 -1.39 11.91
C GLY A 17 2.82 -2.60 11.24
N ILE A 18 1.61 -2.93 11.69
CA ILE A 18 0.78 -4.01 11.15
C ILE A 18 -0.67 -3.57 11.08
N MET A 19 -1.34 -3.90 9.97
CA MET A 19 -2.78 -3.69 9.81
C MET A 19 -3.52 -5.01 9.98
N LEU A 20 -4.55 -5.02 10.84
CA LEU A 20 -5.48 -6.14 11.01
C LEU A 20 -6.87 -5.74 10.51
N GLU A 21 -7.54 -6.65 9.82
CA GLU A 21 -8.90 -6.43 9.30
C GLU A 21 -9.92 -7.43 9.86
N ASP A 22 -11.19 -7.05 9.75
CA ASP A 22 -12.32 -7.83 10.24
C ASP A 22 -13.00 -8.70 9.18
N GLN A 23 -12.39 -8.92 8.01
CA GLN A 23 -12.95 -9.84 7.02
C GLN A 23 -12.93 -11.31 7.48
N VAL A 24 -13.90 -12.07 6.98
CA VAL A 24 -13.88 -13.54 6.98
C VAL A 24 -12.77 -14.00 6.03
N SER A 25 -12.10 -15.11 6.36
CA SER A 25 -11.11 -15.73 5.45
C SER A 25 -11.78 -16.76 4.54
N PRO A 26 -11.43 -16.86 3.23
CA PRO A 26 -10.44 -16.04 2.51
C PRO A 26 -10.92 -14.60 2.25
N LYS A 27 -9.96 -13.67 2.35
CA LYS A 27 -10.19 -12.22 2.24
C LYS A 27 -10.41 -11.79 0.79
N ARG A 28 -11.06 -10.63 0.60
CA ARG A 28 -11.30 -10.01 -0.71
C ARG A 28 -10.85 -8.55 -0.69
N CYS A 29 -10.58 -8.01 -1.89
CA CYS A 29 -10.25 -6.59 -2.03
C CYS A 29 -11.42 -5.72 -1.54
N GLY A 30 -11.13 -4.70 -0.72
CA GLY A 30 -12.15 -3.84 -0.12
C GLY A 30 -13.00 -3.04 -1.11
N HIS A 31 -12.55 -2.89 -2.35
CA HIS A 31 -13.30 -2.23 -3.41
C HIS A 31 -14.10 -3.20 -4.30
N THR A 32 -14.15 -4.50 -3.96
CA THR A 32 -14.87 -5.54 -4.72
C THR A 32 -16.12 -6.05 -4.01
N ALA A 33 -17.05 -6.64 -4.77
CA ALA A 33 -18.28 -7.22 -4.23
C ALA A 33 -18.06 -8.58 -3.53
N GLY A 34 -19.01 -8.97 -2.67
CA GLY A 34 -19.02 -10.30 -2.02
C GLY A 34 -18.12 -10.41 -0.77
N LYS A 35 -17.75 -9.27 -0.17
CA LYS A 35 -17.05 -9.25 1.12
C LYS A 35 -17.98 -9.72 2.24
N ALA A 36 -17.38 -10.30 3.27
CA ALA A 36 -18.04 -10.59 4.53
C ALA A 36 -17.09 -10.23 5.67
N VAL A 37 -17.63 -9.66 6.74
CA VAL A 37 -16.89 -9.38 7.97
C VAL A 37 -17.33 -10.33 9.07
N VAL A 38 -16.43 -10.61 10.00
CA VAL A 38 -16.72 -11.42 11.18
C VAL A 38 -17.60 -10.65 12.17
N SER A 39 -18.10 -11.37 13.17
CA SER A 39 -18.82 -10.74 14.28
C SER A 39 -17.95 -9.68 14.96
N ARG A 40 -18.60 -8.72 15.61
CA ARG A 40 -17.91 -7.71 16.44
C ARG A 40 -16.99 -8.36 17.47
N SER A 41 -17.47 -9.37 18.17
CA SER A 41 -16.67 -10.09 19.18
C SER A 41 -15.38 -10.67 18.62
N GLU A 42 -15.44 -11.27 17.42
CA GLU A 42 -14.24 -11.81 16.78
C GLU A 42 -13.31 -10.70 16.27
N ALA A 43 -13.85 -9.64 15.67
CA ALA A 43 -13.06 -8.50 15.22
C ALA A 43 -12.31 -7.83 16.39
N PHE A 44 -13.00 -7.58 17.49
CA PHE A 44 -12.44 -7.00 18.71
C PHE A 44 -11.39 -7.91 19.34
N ALA A 45 -11.64 -9.22 19.40
CA ALA A 45 -10.66 -10.19 19.91
C ALA A 45 -9.37 -10.21 19.07
N ARG A 46 -9.45 -10.00 17.75
CA ARG A 46 -8.26 -9.89 16.88
C ARG A 46 -7.44 -8.64 17.21
N VAL A 47 -8.09 -7.48 17.34
CA VAL A 47 -7.41 -6.22 17.68
C VAL A 47 -6.81 -6.29 19.08
N GLN A 48 -7.56 -6.74 20.08
CA GLN A 48 -7.05 -6.92 21.45
C GLN A 48 -5.85 -7.87 21.47
N ALA A 49 -5.92 -9.01 20.78
CA ALA A 49 -4.80 -9.94 20.71
C ALA A 49 -3.55 -9.31 20.06
N ALA A 50 -3.71 -8.38 19.12
CA ALA A 50 -2.58 -7.68 18.51
C ALA A 50 -1.94 -6.67 19.46
N VAL A 51 -2.77 -5.88 20.16
CA VAL A 51 -2.34 -4.94 21.21
C VAL A 51 -1.64 -5.68 22.34
N ASP A 52 -2.25 -6.75 22.87
CA ASP A 52 -1.64 -7.58 23.93
C ASP A 52 -0.29 -8.13 23.50
N ALA A 53 -0.15 -8.58 22.24
CA ALA A 53 1.11 -9.12 21.74
C ALA A 53 2.21 -8.05 21.59
N ARG A 54 1.84 -6.83 21.20
CA ARG A 54 2.76 -5.68 21.17
C ARG A 54 3.23 -5.36 22.59
N ASP A 55 2.30 -5.23 23.51
CA ASP A 55 2.58 -4.75 24.87
C ASP A 55 3.35 -5.80 25.69
N GLU A 56 2.96 -7.09 25.62
CA GLU A 56 3.68 -8.19 26.27
C GLU A 56 5.09 -8.40 25.71
N GLY A 57 5.27 -8.17 24.40
CA GLY A 57 6.55 -8.25 23.72
C GLY A 57 7.43 -7.00 23.86
N ASN A 58 6.87 -5.92 24.41
CA ASN A 58 7.49 -4.59 24.44
C ASN A 58 8.00 -4.14 23.06
N PHE A 59 7.17 -4.35 22.03
CA PHE A 59 7.49 -3.99 20.65
C PHE A 59 7.06 -2.54 20.35
N ASP A 60 7.91 -1.78 19.68
CA ASP A 60 7.56 -0.48 19.10
C ASP A 60 6.91 -0.68 17.72
N LEU A 61 5.72 -1.29 17.71
CA LEU A 61 4.98 -1.64 16.49
C LEU A 61 3.62 -0.93 16.47
N VAL A 62 3.35 -0.14 15.44
CA VAL A 62 2.06 0.52 15.26
C VAL A 62 0.98 -0.52 14.89
N ILE A 63 -0.12 -0.55 15.65
CA ILE A 63 -1.29 -1.39 15.38
C ILE A 63 -2.35 -0.57 14.67
N MET A 64 -2.62 -0.91 13.42
CA MET A 64 -3.72 -0.35 12.64
C MET A 64 -4.89 -1.34 12.58
N ALA A 65 -6.09 -0.87 12.91
CA ALA A 65 -7.30 -1.67 12.83
C ALA A 65 -8.20 -1.20 11.68
N ARG A 66 -8.45 -2.10 10.74
CA ARG A 66 -9.26 -1.88 9.54
C ARG A 66 -10.62 -2.55 9.68
N THR A 67 -11.68 -1.85 9.27
CA THR A 67 -13.02 -2.44 9.09
C THR A 67 -13.46 -2.36 7.63
N ASP A 68 -13.98 -3.47 7.13
CA ASP A 68 -14.66 -3.57 5.83
C ASP A 68 -16.19 -3.53 5.98
N SER A 69 -16.69 -3.28 7.20
CA SER A 69 -18.12 -3.37 7.51
C SER A 69 -18.98 -2.30 6.82
N ARG A 70 -18.39 -1.18 6.34
CA ARG A 70 -19.15 -0.18 5.57
C ARG A 70 -19.77 -0.77 4.31
N GLY A 71 -19.03 -1.61 3.59
CA GLY A 71 -19.49 -2.22 2.34
C GLY A 71 -20.45 -3.40 2.53
N THR A 72 -20.54 -3.95 3.75
CA THR A 72 -21.32 -5.16 4.05
C THR A 72 -22.49 -4.92 5.00
N HIS A 73 -22.44 -3.85 5.80
CA HIS A 73 -23.42 -3.50 6.82
C HIS A 73 -23.87 -2.03 6.63
N SER A 74 -23.22 -1.08 7.31
CA SER A 74 -23.57 0.35 7.26
C SER A 74 -22.39 1.22 7.72
N LEU A 75 -22.47 2.53 7.47
CA LEU A 75 -21.50 3.50 8.01
C LEU A 75 -21.51 3.50 9.54
N ALA A 76 -22.69 3.44 10.16
CA ALA A 76 -22.82 3.43 11.62
C ALA A 76 -22.13 2.22 12.25
N GLU A 77 -22.29 1.03 11.66
CA GLU A 77 -21.59 -0.19 12.09
C GLU A 77 -20.06 -0.03 11.98
N ALA A 78 -19.58 0.57 10.89
CA ALA A 78 -18.17 0.79 10.66
C ALA A 78 -17.55 1.79 11.66
N ILE A 79 -18.25 2.88 11.93
CA ILE A 79 -17.85 3.86 12.94
C ILE A 79 -17.80 3.23 14.32
N GLU A 80 -18.82 2.47 14.72
CA GLU A 80 -18.86 1.81 16.04
C GLU A 80 -17.70 0.82 16.20
N ARG A 81 -17.38 0.04 15.17
CA ARG A 81 -16.19 -0.83 15.18
C ARG A 81 -14.90 -0.05 15.33
N CYS A 82 -14.72 1.04 14.58
CA CYS A 82 -13.52 1.89 14.69
C CYS A 82 -13.39 2.54 16.07
N GLN A 83 -14.49 3.01 16.67
CA GLN A 83 -14.48 3.54 18.04
C GLN A 83 -14.00 2.49 19.03
N GLU A 84 -14.52 1.27 18.91
CA GLU A 84 -14.12 0.17 19.78
C GLU A 84 -12.67 -0.27 19.53
N PHE A 85 -12.21 -0.34 18.28
CA PHE A 85 -10.81 -0.62 17.97
C PHE A 85 -9.86 0.40 18.61
N ALA A 86 -10.19 1.69 18.54
CA ALA A 86 -9.43 2.73 19.21
C ALA A 86 -9.46 2.55 20.74
N ARG A 87 -10.62 2.20 21.32
CA ARG A 87 -10.76 1.92 22.76
C ARG A 87 -9.90 0.73 23.22
N LEU A 88 -9.76 -0.28 22.37
CA LEU A 88 -8.93 -1.47 22.63
C LEU A 88 -7.42 -1.21 22.46
N GLY A 89 -7.02 -0.02 22.00
CA GLY A 89 -5.61 0.38 21.90
C GLY A 89 -5.00 0.27 20.50
N ALA A 90 -5.82 0.16 19.44
CA ALA A 90 -5.31 0.37 18.08
C ALA A 90 -4.86 1.83 17.93
N ASP A 91 -3.65 2.03 17.41
CA ASP A 91 -3.03 3.35 17.25
C ASP A 91 -3.63 4.14 16.08
N ILE A 92 -4.06 3.42 15.03
CA ILE A 92 -4.66 3.98 13.83
C ILE A 92 -5.91 3.18 13.49
N THR A 93 -6.99 3.88 13.13
CA THR A 93 -8.17 3.22 12.55
C THR A 93 -8.24 3.44 11.05
N PHE A 94 -8.83 2.48 10.35
CA PHE A 94 -9.04 2.53 8.91
C PHE A 94 -10.47 2.02 8.61
N LEU A 95 -11.36 2.94 8.27
CA LEU A 95 -12.67 2.62 7.71
C LEU A 95 -12.55 2.45 6.19
N GLU A 96 -12.75 1.24 5.68
CA GLU A 96 -12.65 0.97 4.24
C GLU A 96 -13.91 1.40 3.48
N ALA A 97 -13.67 1.95 2.28
CA ALA A 97 -14.68 2.30 1.30
C ALA A 97 -15.82 3.22 1.79
N PRO A 98 -15.55 4.36 2.49
CA PRO A 98 -16.56 5.40 2.63
C PRO A 98 -16.99 5.88 1.25
N GLN A 99 -18.29 6.08 1.06
CA GLN A 99 -18.89 6.27 -0.27
C GLN A 99 -19.11 7.73 -0.65
N SER A 100 -18.86 8.66 0.26
CA SER A 100 -18.96 10.10 -0.01
C SER A 100 -18.03 10.90 0.89
N VAL A 101 -17.84 12.18 0.56
CA VAL A 101 -17.05 13.12 1.38
C VAL A 101 -17.70 13.29 2.76
N GLU A 102 -19.02 13.33 2.82
CA GLU A 102 -19.78 13.45 4.07
C GLU A 102 -19.56 12.23 4.98
N GLU A 103 -19.48 11.02 4.43
CA GLU A 103 -19.13 9.82 5.21
C GLU A 103 -17.71 9.90 5.77
N MET A 104 -16.76 10.42 4.99
CA MET A 104 -15.37 10.62 5.40
C MET A 104 -15.26 11.63 6.55
N GLU A 105 -16.01 12.74 6.48
CA GLU A 105 -16.10 13.75 7.55
C GLU A 105 -16.79 13.18 8.80
N ALA A 106 -17.88 12.42 8.62
CA ALA A 106 -18.58 11.75 9.71
C ALA A 106 -17.67 10.75 10.45
N TYR A 107 -16.85 10.00 9.72
CA TYR A 107 -15.86 9.09 10.29
C TYR A 107 -14.78 9.86 11.07
N CYS A 108 -14.20 10.90 10.47
CA CYS A 108 -13.15 11.68 11.12
C CYS A 108 -13.61 12.38 12.39
N SER A 109 -14.86 12.85 12.44
CA SER A 109 -15.43 13.56 13.57
C SER A 109 -15.86 12.63 14.72
N GLN A 110 -16.32 11.41 14.43
CA GLN A 110 -16.91 10.52 15.44
C GLN A 110 -15.92 9.51 16.05
N VAL A 111 -14.83 9.20 15.36
CA VAL A 111 -13.83 8.24 15.84
C VAL A 111 -12.64 9.01 16.41
N PRO A 112 -12.13 8.72 17.61
CA PRO A 112 -10.94 9.38 18.14
C PRO A 112 -9.66 8.89 17.44
N GLY A 113 -8.58 9.65 17.60
CA GLY A 113 -7.24 9.26 17.14
C GLY A 113 -6.98 9.40 15.64
N PRO A 114 -5.79 8.97 15.19
CA PRO A 114 -5.38 8.97 13.78
C PRO A 114 -6.25 8.07 12.89
N LYS A 115 -6.55 8.55 11.69
CA LYS A 115 -7.21 7.79 10.63
C LYS A 115 -6.35 7.70 9.39
N MET A 116 -6.47 6.57 8.69
CA MET A 116 -5.92 6.36 7.37
C MET A 116 -7.01 6.48 6.31
N ALA A 117 -6.72 7.20 5.23
CA ALA A 117 -7.51 7.22 4.00
C ALA A 117 -6.87 6.30 2.96
N ASN A 118 -7.68 5.54 2.23
CA ASN A 118 -7.22 4.67 1.15
C ASN A 118 -7.71 5.23 -0.19
N MET A 119 -6.80 5.86 -0.93
CA MET A 119 -7.09 6.51 -2.20
C MET A 119 -6.83 5.53 -3.34
N VAL A 120 -7.90 4.91 -3.81
CA VAL A 120 -7.89 3.95 -4.92
C VAL A 120 -8.63 4.58 -6.10
N GLU A 121 -7.92 4.80 -7.20
CA GLU A 121 -8.48 5.35 -8.44
C GLU A 121 -9.59 4.45 -8.98
N ASN A 122 -10.68 5.05 -9.47
CA ASN A 122 -11.87 4.34 -9.97
C ASN A 122 -12.52 3.39 -8.94
N GLY A 123 -12.22 3.58 -7.65
CA GLY A 123 -12.84 2.86 -6.55
C GLY A 123 -14.19 3.43 -6.10
N LEU A 124 -14.68 2.93 -4.96
CA LEU A 124 -15.93 3.38 -4.34
C LEU A 124 -15.78 4.72 -3.58
N THR A 125 -14.58 5.02 -3.11
CA THR A 125 -14.30 6.21 -2.31
C THR A 125 -13.90 7.38 -3.21
N PRO A 126 -14.47 8.59 -3.01
CA PRO A 126 -14.00 9.78 -3.69
C PRO A 126 -12.50 10.02 -3.42
N VAL A 127 -11.71 10.18 -4.48
CA VAL A 127 -10.29 10.50 -4.36
C VAL A 127 -10.14 11.99 -4.05
N LEU A 128 -9.49 12.31 -2.94
CA LEU A 128 -9.25 13.67 -2.46
C LEU A 128 -7.75 13.95 -2.37
N LEU A 129 -7.39 15.24 -2.46
CA LEU A 129 -6.01 15.68 -2.27
C LEU A 129 -5.59 15.55 -0.80
N PRO A 130 -4.29 15.32 -0.52
CA PRO A 130 -3.76 15.23 0.85
C PRO A 130 -4.17 16.40 1.75
N GLU A 131 -4.22 17.63 1.22
CA GLU A 131 -4.59 18.83 1.98
C GLU A 131 -6.09 18.86 2.34
N GLN A 132 -6.94 18.23 1.52
CA GLN A 132 -8.36 18.08 1.83
C GLN A 132 -8.54 17.02 2.92
N LEU A 133 -7.88 15.88 2.78
CA LEU A 133 -7.88 14.80 3.78
C LEU A 133 -7.37 15.29 5.15
N GLY A 134 -6.27 16.04 5.16
CA GLY A 134 -5.68 16.61 6.36
C GLY A 134 -6.61 17.59 7.08
N ARG A 135 -7.37 18.41 6.32
CA ARG A 135 -8.38 19.33 6.88
C ARG A 135 -9.56 18.59 7.53
N MET A 136 -9.94 17.42 7.00
CA MET A 136 -11.02 16.59 7.56
C MET A 136 -10.60 15.88 8.85
N GLY A 137 -9.30 15.59 9.01
CA GLY A 137 -8.75 14.94 10.20
C GLY A 137 -8.00 13.63 9.95
N TYR A 138 -7.86 13.20 8.69
CA TYR A 138 -6.97 12.10 8.35
C TYR A 138 -5.50 12.46 8.63
N LYS A 139 -4.71 11.46 9.01
CA LYS A 139 -3.27 11.61 9.30
C LYS A 139 -2.39 10.82 8.34
N LEU A 140 -2.97 9.84 7.64
CA LEU A 140 -2.30 9.03 6.63
C LEU A 140 -3.18 8.93 5.39
N ALA A 141 -2.56 8.88 4.21
CA ALA A 141 -3.19 8.53 2.95
C ALA A 141 -2.32 7.46 2.27
N ALA A 142 -2.94 6.39 1.76
CA ALA A 142 -2.28 5.43 0.88
C ALA A 142 -2.82 5.49 -0.53
N TYR A 143 -1.91 5.19 -1.46
CA TYR A 143 -2.11 5.16 -2.91
C TYR A 143 -1.69 3.77 -3.42
N PRO A 144 -2.41 2.70 -3.04
CA PRO A 144 -1.89 1.33 -3.12
C PRO A 144 -1.75 0.81 -4.56
N ILE A 145 -2.48 1.39 -5.52
CA ILE A 145 -2.46 0.95 -6.92
C ILE A 145 -1.86 1.98 -7.88
N THR A 146 -1.62 3.22 -7.45
CA THR A 146 -1.21 4.33 -8.33
C THR A 146 0.11 4.03 -9.04
N LEU A 147 1.15 3.66 -8.29
CA LEU A 147 2.45 3.32 -8.87
C LEU A 147 2.42 2.00 -9.64
N LEU A 148 1.60 1.04 -9.20
CA LEU A 148 1.41 -0.22 -9.93
C LEU A 148 0.79 0.04 -11.31
N SER A 149 -0.27 0.86 -11.37
CA SER A 149 -0.94 1.24 -12.61
C SER A 149 -0.01 2.00 -13.54
N ALA A 150 0.73 2.99 -13.02
CA ALA A 150 1.70 3.74 -13.80
C ALA A 150 2.81 2.84 -14.36
N GLY A 151 3.29 1.89 -13.56
CA GLY A 151 4.28 0.90 -13.98
C GLY A 151 3.76 -0.03 -15.07
N ILE A 152 2.51 -0.49 -14.97
CA ILE A 152 1.86 -1.34 -16.00
C ILE A 152 1.85 -0.63 -17.36
N GLU A 153 1.34 0.60 -17.40
CA GLU A 153 1.29 1.39 -18.64
C GLU A 153 2.69 1.60 -19.26
N ALA A 154 3.68 1.97 -18.45
CA ALA A 154 5.05 2.17 -18.91
C ALA A 154 5.69 0.87 -19.45
N MET A 155 5.43 -0.26 -18.80
CA MET A 155 5.90 -1.57 -19.26
C MET A 155 5.22 -1.99 -20.57
N GLU A 156 3.92 -1.77 -20.71
CA GLU A 156 3.17 -2.06 -21.94
C GLU A 156 3.64 -1.21 -23.11
N GLU A 157 3.88 0.09 -22.89
CA GLU A 157 4.42 1.00 -23.89
C GLU A 157 5.81 0.56 -24.36
N ALA A 158 6.71 0.25 -23.41
CA ALA A 158 8.04 -0.24 -23.73
C ALA A 158 8.01 -1.54 -24.56
N LEU A 159 7.14 -2.49 -24.20
CA LEU A 159 6.96 -3.74 -24.96
C LEU A 159 6.38 -3.50 -26.36
N SER A 160 5.47 -2.55 -26.51
CA SER A 160 4.92 -2.13 -27.81
C SER A 160 6.01 -1.57 -28.73
N LEU A 161 6.84 -0.67 -28.21
CA LEU A 161 7.96 -0.08 -28.94
C LEU A 161 9.03 -1.13 -29.29
N LEU A 162 9.33 -2.07 -28.38
CA LEU A 162 10.23 -3.19 -28.65
C LEU A 162 9.70 -4.12 -29.76
N ARG A 163 8.39 -4.40 -29.77
CA ARG A 163 7.77 -5.22 -30.83
C ARG A 163 7.91 -4.57 -32.21
N CYS A 164 7.81 -3.25 -32.27
CA CYS A 164 7.97 -2.46 -33.49
C CYS A 164 9.45 -2.30 -33.91
N GLN A 165 10.41 -2.60 -33.02
CA GLN A 165 11.84 -2.71 -33.33
C GLN A 165 12.24 -4.08 -33.90
N THR A 166 11.37 -4.72 -34.69
CA THR A 166 11.88 -5.71 -35.64
C THR A 166 12.86 -4.96 -36.52
N ALA A 167 14.14 -5.35 -36.46
CA ALA A 167 15.23 -4.82 -37.28
C ALA A 167 14.65 -4.41 -38.63
N SER A 168 14.72 -3.12 -38.94
CA SER A 168 14.34 -2.64 -40.26
C SER A 168 15.02 -3.55 -41.28
N GLU A 169 14.24 -4.43 -41.90
CA GLU A 169 14.62 -5.17 -43.09
C GLU A 169 14.82 -4.11 -44.18
N GLY A 170 16.00 -3.54 -44.16
CA GLY A 170 16.47 -2.47 -45.01
C GLY A 170 17.98 -2.57 -44.98
N GLU A 171 18.49 -3.42 -45.87
CA GLU A 171 19.90 -3.63 -46.19
C GLU A 171 20.73 -2.36 -45.94
N SER A 172 21.47 -2.36 -44.83
CA SER A 172 22.64 -1.51 -44.70
C SER A 172 23.63 -2.20 -43.76
N GLU A 173 24.81 -2.40 -44.35
CA GLU A 173 26.01 -3.06 -43.87
C GLU A 173 26.14 -3.13 -42.33
N VAL A 174 26.33 -4.36 -41.86
CA VAL A 174 26.69 -4.71 -40.49
C VAL A 174 28.00 -4.02 -40.13
N ALA A 175 27.91 -2.86 -39.46
CA ALA A 175 28.97 -2.35 -38.63
C ALA A 175 29.03 -3.22 -37.37
N SER A 176 29.95 -4.18 -37.39
CA SER A 176 30.30 -5.03 -36.25
C SER A 176 30.71 -4.18 -35.05
N GLY A 177 29.89 -4.14 -34.00
CA GLY A 177 30.31 -3.73 -32.66
C GLY A 177 29.38 -2.80 -31.89
N GLU A 178 28.38 -2.20 -32.51
CA GLU A 178 27.42 -1.33 -31.81
C GLU A 178 26.19 -2.16 -31.40
N ASN A 179 25.92 -2.22 -30.09
CA ASN A 179 24.68 -2.82 -29.58
C ASN A 179 23.49 -2.21 -30.34
N ALA A 180 22.52 -3.02 -30.74
CA ALA A 180 21.28 -2.54 -31.33
C ALA A 180 20.68 -1.46 -30.41
N THR A 181 20.78 -0.19 -30.82
CA THR A 181 20.29 0.93 -30.03
C THR A 181 18.77 0.93 -30.09
N PRO A 182 18.07 1.10 -28.96
CA PRO A 182 16.65 1.38 -28.94
C PRO A 182 16.29 2.51 -29.91
N SER A 183 15.09 2.47 -30.50
CA SER A 183 14.49 3.63 -31.15
C SER A 183 14.51 4.84 -30.22
N ALA A 184 14.57 6.05 -30.78
CA ALA A 184 14.61 7.29 -29.99
C ALA A 184 13.42 7.39 -29.00
N GLU A 185 12.25 6.89 -29.41
CA GLU A 185 11.04 6.80 -28.58
C GLU A 185 11.26 5.87 -27.38
N LEU A 186 11.77 4.64 -27.61
CA LEU A 186 12.05 3.71 -26.51
C LEU A 186 13.14 4.28 -25.60
N ASN A 187 14.19 4.88 -26.16
CA ASN A 187 15.25 5.50 -25.37
C ASN A 187 14.73 6.64 -24.48
N GLY A 188 13.67 7.33 -24.88
CA GLY A 188 13.01 8.36 -24.07
C GLY A 188 12.25 7.83 -22.85
N LEU A 189 11.86 6.55 -22.84
CA LEU A 189 11.20 5.89 -21.71
C LEU A 189 12.20 5.24 -20.74
N LEU A 190 13.42 4.97 -21.18
CA LEU A 190 14.42 4.26 -20.37
C LEU A 190 15.13 5.22 -19.41
N CYS A 191 15.36 4.74 -18.19
CA CYS A 191 16.29 5.39 -17.27
C CYS A 191 17.72 5.29 -17.80
N ASP A 192 18.53 6.33 -17.60
CA ASP A 192 19.95 6.22 -17.88
C ASP A 192 20.61 5.16 -16.96
N PHE A 193 21.68 4.53 -17.44
CA PHE A 193 22.31 3.45 -16.70
C PHE A 193 22.93 3.91 -15.37
N ALA A 194 23.34 5.17 -15.25
CA ALA A 194 23.86 5.70 -13.99
C ALA A 194 22.76 5.78 -12.93
N HIS A 195 21.56 6.21 -13.31
CA HIS A 195 20.38 6.22 -12.46
C HIS A 195 19.96 4.80 -12.07
N VAL A 196 19.98 3.84 -13.01
CA VAL A 196 19.69 2.42 -12.68
C VAL A 196 20.65 1.90 -11.61
N LYS A 197 21.95 2.13 -11.75
CA LYS A 197 22.95 1.71 -10.75
C LYS A 197 22.69 2.31 -9.37
N ASP A 198 22.26 3.56 -9.33
CA ASP A 198 21.94 4.26 -8.10
C ASP A 198 20.72 3.62 -7.42
N VAL A 199 19.62 3.45 -8.16
CA VAL A 199 18.35 2.88 -7.66
C VAL A 199 18.52 1.44 -7.14
N VAL A 200 19.33 0.61 -7.80
CA VAL A 200 19.57 -0.78 -7.36
C VAL A 200 20.66 -0.93 -6.28
N GLY A 201 21.26 0.19 -5.85
CA GLY A 201 22.21 0.22 -4.73
C GLY A 201 23.65 -0.14 -5.07
N PHE A 202 24.04 -0.15 -6.35
CA PHE A 202 25.44 -0.46 -6.72
C PHE A 202 26.43 0.57 -6.18
N ASN A 203 26.04 1.85 -6.18
CA ASN A 203 26.92 2.93 -5.70
C ASN A 203 27.25 2.75 -4.21
N GLU A 204 26.25 2.43 -3.38
CA GLU A 204 26.42 2.16 -1.95
C GLU A 204 27.28 0.90 -1.71
N TYR A 205 27.03 -0.16 -2.48
CA TYR A 205 27.82 -1.39 -2.42
C TYR A 205 29.31 -1.14 -2.67
N TYR A 206 29.65 -0.40 -3.73
CA TYR A 206 31.06 -0.11 -4.05
C TYR A 206 31.71 0.81 -3.02
N ALA A 207 30.97 1.78 -2.46
CA ALA A 207 31.47 2.62 -1.39
C ALA A 207 31.78 1.81 -0.12
N GLU A 208 30.92 0.86 0.23
CA GLU A 208 31.15 -0.05 1.36
C GLU A 208 32.35 -0.98 1.08
N GLU A 209 32.44 -1.57 -0.11
CA GLU A 209 33.56 -2.42 -0.52
C GLU A 209 34.91 -1.69 -0.40
N ALA A 210 34.97 -0.42 -0.82
CA ALA A 210 36.18 0.38 -0.77
C ALA A 210 36.73 0.58 0.65
N ARG A 211 35.88 0.51 1.69
CA ARG A 211 36.31 0.60 3.10
C ARG A 211 37.17 -0.60 3.54
N TYR A 212 37.10 -1.71 2.81
CA TYR A 212 37.80 -2.95 3.13
C TYR A 212 38.92 -3.27 2.13
N LYS A 213 39.13 -2.42 1.12
CA LYS A 213 40.28 -2.54 0.22
C LYS A 213 41.50 -1.95 0.93
N SER A 214 42.38 -2.84 1.40
CA SER A 214 43.68 -2.53 2.02
C SER A 214 44.63 -1.82 1.09
#